data_AF-A0A7G9Z503-F1
#
_entry.id   AF-A0A7G9Z503-F1
#
_cell.length_a   1.000
_cell.length_b   1.000
_cell.length_c   1.000
_cell.angle_alpha   90.00
_cell.angle_beta   90.00
_cell.angle_gamma   90.00
#
_symmetry.space_group_name_H-M   'P 1'
#
loop_
_entity.id
_entity.type
_entity.pdbx_description
1 polymer ?
#
loop_
_entity_poly.entity_id
_entity_poly.type
_entity_poly.pdbx_seq_one_letter_code
_entity_poly.pdbx_strand_id
1 'polypeptide(L)'
;MYDGNLRELFTTDVNELSKIKGLGFVKAVQLKACLELAKRIFEYKPEKNQVRSTQDVVNMLMPELQFEKQEKLFAVFLGTKNYLALRCFVW
;
A
#
# COMPACT_ATOMS: atom_id res chain seq x y z
N MET A 1 1.79 20.19 4.72
CA MET A 1 2.45 20.16 6.05
C MET A 1 1.92 18.93 6.76
N TYR A 2 2.80 18.01 7.16
CA TYR A 2 2.41 16.79 7.88
C TYR A 2 1.66 17.14 9.18
N ASP A 3 0.48 16.56 9.37
CA ASP A 3 -0.44 16.89 10.45
C ASP A 3 -0.31 15.99 11.69
N GLY A 4 0.54 14.96 11.62
CA GLY A 4 0.70 13.95 12.67
C GLY A 4 0.08 12.59 12.36
N ASN A 5 -0.63 12.44 11.23
CA ASN A 5 -1.27 11.19 10.83
C ASN A 5 -0.25 10.14 10.35
N LEU A 6 -0.16 9.02 11.08
CA LEU A 6 0.78 7.93 10.77
C LEU A 6 0.61 7.33 9.38
N ARG A 7 -0.60 7.37 8.79
CA ARG A 7 -0.81 6.87 7.43
C ARG A 7 -0.13 7.75 6.39
N GLU A 8 -0.11 9.06 6.63
CA GLU A 8 0.48 10.01 5.69
C GLU A 8 1.98 9.82 5.56
N LEU A 9 2.67 9.34 6.61
CA LEU A 9 4.12 9.08 6.60
C LEU A 9 4.60 8.22 5.42
N PHE A 10 3.79 7.24 5.00
CA PHE A 10 4.09 6.39 3.85
C PHE A 10 4.17 7.19 2.55
N THR A 11 3.42 8.27 2.45
CA THR A 11 3.21 9.02 1.21
C THR A 11 3.77 10.47 1.24
N THR A 12 4.10 11.00 2.43
CA THR A 12 4.75 12.31 2.61
C THR A 12 6.15 12.34 2.01
N ASP A 13 6.54 13.50 1.46
CA ASP A 13 7.87 13.73 0.89
C ASP A 13 8.96 13.89 1.97
N VAL A 14 10.19 13.50 1.66
CA VAL A 14 11.33 13.60 2.58
C VAL A 14 11.55 15.05 3.03
N ASN A 15 11.39 16.04 2.15
CA ASN A 15 11.60 17.44 2.49
C ASN A 15 10.53 17.95 3.46
N GLU A 16 9.30 17.46 3.37
CA GLU A 16 8.25 17.79 4.33
C GLU A 16 8.51 17.13 5.69
N LEU A 17 8.94 15.87 5.71
CA LEU A 17 9.33 15.18 6.94
C LEU A 17 10.53 15.86 7.63
N SER A 18 11.47 16.38 6.84
CA SER A 18 12.65 17.10 7.34
C SER A 18 12.30 18.40 8.08
N LYS A 19 11.11 18.97 7.84
CA LYS A 19 10.62 20.16 8.55
C LYS A 19 10.08 19.85 9.96
N ILE A 20 9.88 18.58 10.29
CA ILE A 20 9.46 18.16 11.63
C ILE A 20 10.62 18.38 12.60
N LYS A 21 10.36 19.07 13.71
CA LYS A 21 11.36 19.39 14.74
C LYS A 21 12.04 18.11 15.23
N GLY A 22 13.37 18.05 15.10
CA GLY A 22 14.20 16.93 15.53
C GLY A 22 14.39 15.79 14.51
N LEU A 23 13.74 15.89 13.34
CA LEU A 23 13.75 14.84 12.31
C LEU A 23 14.73 15.11 11.17
N GLY A 24 15.13 16.35 10.86
CA GLY A 24 16.22 16.67 9.91
C GLY A 24 16.21 15.90 8.57
N PHE A 25 17.23 16.07 7.73
CA PHE A 25 17.24 15.34 6.45
C PHE A 25 17.59 13.85 6.62
N VAL A 26 18.68 13.56 7.36
CA VAL A 26 19.21 12.19 7.51
C VAL A 26 18.19 11.24 8.15
N LYS A 27 17.58 11.65 9.26
CA LYS A 27 16.57 10.86 9.97
C LYS A 27 15.26 10.75 9.17
N ALA A 28 14.89 11.77 8.37
CA ALA A 28 13.74 11.68 7.47
C ALA A 28 13.96 10.62 6.37
N VAL A 29 15.15 10.57 5.77
CA VAL A 29 15.53 9.53 4.79
C VAL A 29 15.48 8.14 5.43
N GLN A 30 16.06 7.98 6.62
CA GLN A 30 16.01 6.71 7.36
C GLN A 30 14.58 6.26 7.63
N LEU A 31 13.71 7.16 8.10
CA LEU A 31 12.31 6.86 8.33
C LEU A 31 11.60 6.42 7.05
N LYS A 32 11.82 7.11 5.92
CA LYS A 32 11.25 6.70 4.62
C LYS A 32 11.74 5.33 4.17
N ALA A 33 13.02 5.02 4.35
CA ALA A 33 13.55 3.70 4.03
C ALA A 33 12.88 2.60 4.87
N CYS A 34 12.72 2.81 6.18
CA CYS A 34 12.02 1.87 7.05
C CYS A 34 10.54 1.66 6.64
N LEU A 35 9.84 2.73 6.27
CA LEU A 35 8.44 2.66 5.84
C LEU A 35 8.30 1.94 4.50
N GLU A 36 9.25 2.12 3.59
CA GLU A 36 9.28 1.40 2.32
C GLU A 36 9.50 -0.10 2.53
N LEU A 37 10.45 -0.48 3.39
CA LEU A 37 10.67 -1.87 3.78
C LEU A 37 9.42 -2.49 4.42
N ALA A 38 8.75 -1.75 5.32
CA ALA A 38 7.49 -2.18 5.90
C ALA A 38 6.43 -2.42 4.81
N LYS A 39 6.30 -1.51 3.84
CA LYS A 39 5.38 -1.65 2.69
C LYS A 39 5.66 -2.95 1.91
N ARG A 40 6.92 -3.25 1.57
CA ARG A 40 7.29 -4.51 0.89
C ARG A 40 6.93 -5.75 1.67
N ILE A 41 7.12 -5.73 3.00
CA ILE A 41 6.75 -6.86 3.87
C ILE A 41 5.24 -7.08 3.85
N PHE A 42 4.44 -6.01 3.86
CA PHE A 42 2.97 -6.12 3.78
C PHE A 42 2.45 -6.54 2.40
N GLU A 43 3.15 -6.16 1.34
CA GLU A 43 2.87 -6.59 -0.03
C GLU A 43 3.25 -8.06 -0.29
N TYR A 44 4.22 -8.58 0.45
CA TYR A 44 4.59 -9.98 0.40
C TYR A 44 3.52 -10.85 1.07
N LYS A 45 2.61 -11.43 0.28
CA LYS A 45 1.70 -12.48 0.72
C LYS A 45 1.83 -13.73 -0.14
N PRO A 46 1.77 -14.94 0.46
CA PRO A 46 1.63 -16.16 -0.32
C PRO A 46 0.34 -16.09 -1.13
N GLU A 47 0.41 -16.47 -2.41
CA GLU A 47 -0.72 -16.44 -3.35
C GLU A 47 -1.91 -17.27 -2.83
N LYS A 48 -2.84 -16.62 -2.13
CA LYS A 48 -4.20 -17.14 -1.96
C LYS A 48 -5.00 -16.74 -3.18
N ASN A 49 -5.00 -17.62 -4.17
CA ASN A 49 -5.66 -17.37 -5.44
C ASN A 49 -7.15 -17.72 -5.42
N GLN A 50 -7.76 -18.14 -4.30
CA GLN A 50 -9.20 -18.48 -4.28
C GLN A 50 -9.99 -17.45 -3.47
N VAL A 51 -10.99 -16.82 -4.10
CA VAL A 51 -11.90 -15.87 -3.46
C VAL A 51 -13.10 -16.62 -2.88
N ARG A 52 -13.25 -16.59 -1.55
CA ARG A 52 -14.38 -17.20 -0.84
C ARG A 52 -15.27 -16.17 -0.15
N SER A 53 -14.78 -14.94 -0.01
CA SER A 53 -15.44 -13.83 0.67
C SER A 53 -15.00 -12.50 0.08
N THR A 54 -15.76 -11.44 0.35
CA THR A 54 -15.36 -10.07 0.04
C THR A 54 -14.05 -9.68 0.71
N GLN A 55 -13.80 -10.21 1.92
CA GLN A 55 -12.54 -10.01 2.63
C GLN A 55 -11.33 -10.58 1.88
N ASP A 56 -11.50 -11.64 1.07
CA ASP A 56 -10.41 -12.17 0.26
C ASP A 56 -10.02 -11.18 -0.86
N VAL A 57 -10.99 -10.52 -1.48
CA VAL A 57 -10.74 -9.47 -2.48
C VAL A 57 -10.05 -8.27 -1.84
N VAL A 58 -10.50 -7.84 -0.66
CA VAL A 58 -9.85 -6.78 0.12
C VAL A 58 -8.41 -7.18 0.42
N ASN A 59 -8.19 -8.38 0.96
CA ASN A 59 -6.84 -8.86 1.29
C ASN A 59 -5.90 -8.98 0.09
N MET A 60 -6.47 -9.23 -1.09
CA MET A 60 -5.79 -9.37 -2.37
C MET A 60 -5.40 -8.03 -3.00
N LEU A 61 -6.24 -7.00 -2.89
CA LEU A 61 -6.03 -5.69 -3.53
C LEU A 61 -5.51 -4.61 -2.58
N MET A 62 -5.67 -4.78 -1.26
CA MET A 62 -5.23 -3.77 -0.31
C MET A 62 -3.73 -3.47 -0.35
N PRO A 63 -2.82 -4.43 -0.59
CA PRO A 63 -1.41 -4.09 -0.71
C PRO A 63 -1.13 -3.03 -1.77
N GLU A 64 -1.81 -3.13 -2.92
CA GLU A 64 -1.71 -2.17 -4.01
C GLU A 64 -2.49 -0.87 -3.76
N LEU A 65 -3.60 -0.91 -3.02
CA LEU A 65 -4.51 0.23 -2.86
C LEU A 65 -4.27 1.08 -1.60
N GLN A 66 -3.77 0.52 -0.50
CA GLN A 66 -3.82 1.17 0.82
C GLN A 66 -2.95 2.43 0.96
N PHE A 67 -1.96 2.59 0.09
CA PHE A 67 -1.01 3.71 0.13
C PHE A 67 -1.13 4.63 -1.08
N GLU A 68 -2.15 4.44 -1.92
CA GLU A 68 -2.37 5.23 -3.11
C GLU A 68 -3.04 6.56 -2.77
N LYS A 69 -2.57 7.64 -3.41
CA LYS A 69 -3.10 9.00 -3.20
C LYS A 69 -4.33 9.30 -4.06
N GLN A 70 -4.59 8.46 -5.04
CA GLN A 70 -5.68 8.60 -6.00
C GLN A 70 -6.50 7.32 -6.00
N GLU A 71 -7.79 7.45 -6.31
CA GLU A 71 -8.64 6.29 -6.52
C GLU A 71 -8.10 5.47 -7.70
N LYS A 72 -8.05 4.16 -7.52
CA LYS A 72 -7.67 3.20 -8.55
C LYS A 72 -8.78 2.17 -8.71
N LEU A 73 -9.21 1.93 -9.94
CA LEU A 73 -10.21 0.92 -10.25
C LEU A 73 -9.53 -0.36 -10.76
N PHE A 74 -9.89 -1.49 -10.15
CA PHE A 74 -9.44 -2.83 -10.56
C PHE A 74 -10.62 -3.70 -10.94
N ALA A 75 -10.48 -4.43 -12.05
CA ALA A 75 -11.38 -5.52 -12.41
C ALA A 75 -10.75 -6.86 -11.99
N VAL A 76 -11.51 -7.67 -11.25
CA VAL A 76 -11.08 -9.00 -10.79
C VAL A 76 -11.92 -10.06 -11.48
N PHE A 77 -11.27 -10.89 -12.30
CA PHE A 77 -11.87 -11.98 -13.04
C PHE A 77 -11.63 -13.30 -12.30
N LEU A 78 -12.73 -13.98 -11.99
CA LEU A 78 -12.71 -15.26 -11.29
C LEU A 78 -13.05 -16.39 -12.26
N GLY A 79 -12.25 -17.45 -12.23
CA GLY A 79 -12.47 -18.69 -12.95
C GLY A 79 -13.20 -19.74 -12.12
N THR A 80 -13.03 -21.01 -12.49
CA THR A 80 -13.67 -22.16 -11.83
C THR A 80 -13.37 -22.19 -10.34
N LYS A 81 -14.38 -22.49 -9.50
CA LYS A 81 -14.28 -22.49 -8.03
C LYS A 81 -13.78 -21.16 -7.44
N ASN A 82 -14.01 -20.03 -8.13
CA ASN A 82 -13.61 -18.68 -7.71
C ASN A 82 -12.09 -18.50 -7.57
N TYR A 83 -11.29 -19.24 -8.33
CA TYR A 83 -9.87 -18.95 -8.44
C TYR A 83 -9.65 -17.69 -9.27
N LEU A 84 -8.75 -16.81 -8.84
CA LEU A 84 -8.30 -15.63 -9.56
C LEU A 84 -7.73 -16.08 -10.91
N ALA A 85 -8.37 -15.64 -11.99
CA ALA A 85 -7.90 -15.87 -13.34
C ALA A 85 -7.07 -14.68 -13.84
N LEU A 86 -7.58 -13.47 -13.59
CA LEU A 86 -6.94 -12.22 -13.98
C LEU A 86 -7.35 -11.12 -13.02
N ARG A 87 -6.44 -10.19 -12.75
CA ARG A 87 -6.79 -8.86 -12.25
C ARG A 87 -6.12 -7.83 -13.15
N CYS A 88 -6.83 -6.77 -13.52
CA CYS A 88 -6.25 -5.68 -14.29
C CYS A 88 -6.63 -4.33 -13.69
N PHE A 89 -5.68 -3.41 -13.79
CA PHE A 89 -5.87 -2.00 -13.50
C PHE A 89 -6.63 -1.35 -14.64
N VAL A 90 -7.69 -0.61 -14.34
CA VAL A 90 -8.61 -0.02 -15.32
C VAL A 90 -8.43 1.49 -15.40
N TRP A 91 -8.31 2.16 -14.25
CA TRP A 91 -8.18 3.62 -14.15
C TRP A 91 -7.48 4.03 -12.87
#